data_AF-A0A2W6D9F5-F1
#
_entry.id   AF-A0A2W6D9F5-F1
#
_cell.length_a   1.000
_cell.length_b   1.000
_cell.length_c   1.000
_cell.angle_alpha   90.00
_cell.angle_beta   90.00
_cell.angle_gamma   90.00
#
_symmetry.space_group_name_H-M   'P 1'
#
loop_
_entity.id
_entity.type
_entity.pdbx_description
1 polymer ?
#
loop_
_entity_poly.entity_id
_entity_poly.type
_entity_poly.pdbx_seq_one_letter_code
_entity_poly.pdbx_strand_id
1 'polypeptide(L)'
;MSCNNAGSDCDGSSGAGLEGHPIAPDISCDEPRLRCGMIFFTNFVTLIRRQQEEAEIRLGSPARVQGNTVLLPIGTEVQVGDHLEYRLLSDELRMMGVIDVVRPHMPGANATDDHIEVTCVSGRRKEVPEVLAPALHPRISVVLALVADGRLSEAVVEALQLVEERVRSLTASDDSGCALMESAFGDRVPQLDITTTTGQAAQDEREGFRLLFAGVMLGLRNPHGTGRAALAGLDETLECLAVASMLMRRLDRAEERLG
;
A
#
# COMPACT_ATOMS: atom_id res chain seq x y z
N MET A 1 18.26 -56.24 -26.02
CA MET A 1 17.86 -57.48 -25.31
C MET A 1 17.12 -57.05 -24.06
N SER A 2 15.86 -57.34 -23.79
CA SER A 2 14.74 -57.89 -24.55
C SER A 2 13.50 -57.49 -23.76
N CYS A 3 12.45 -57.09 -24.48
CA CYS A 3 11.08 -57.05 -23.98
C CYS A 3 10.55 -58.47 -23.73
N ASN A 4 9.52 -58.59 -22.88
CA ASN A 4 8.53 -59.69 -22.79
C ASN A 4 7.47 -59.27 -21.75
N ASN A 5 6.16 -59.49 -21.86
CA ASN A 5 5.31 -60.04 -22.94
C ASN A 5 3.81 -59.85 -22.58
N ALA A 6 2.94 -59.77 -23.60
CA ALA A 6 1.52 -60.19 -23.77
C ALA A 6 0.48 -60.05 -22.63
N GLY A 7 -0.75 -59.53 -22.81
CA GLY A 7 -1.87 -59.90 -23.73
C GLY A 7 -3.08 -60.32 -22.82
N SER A 8 -4.37 -60.00 -23.01
CA SER A 8 -5.28 -60.21 -24.16
C SER A 8 -6.68 -59.60 -23.92
N ASP A 9 -7.36 -59.22 -25.00
CA ASP A 9 -8.77 -58.79 -25.12
C ASP A 9 -9.81 -59.91 -24.91
N CYS A 10 -11.06 -59.53 -24.58
CA CYS A 10 -12.29 -60.26 -24.89
C CYS A 10 -13.50 -59.30 -25.04
N ASP A 11 -14.12 -59.32 -26.22
CA ASP A 11 -15.37 -58.66 -26.64
C ASP A 11 -16.62 -59.52 -26.36
N GLY A 12 -17.80 -58.88 -26.27
CA GLY A 12 -19.02 -59.36 -26.96
C GLY A 12 -20.34 -59.65 -26.20
N SER A 13 -21.36 -58.79 -26.45
CA SER A 13 -22.79 -59.08 -26.84
C SER A 13 -23.76 -59.85 -25.89
N SER A 14 -25.10 -59.70 -25.82
CA SER A 14 -26.15 -59.05 -26.64
C SER A 14 -27.55 -59.11 -25.95
N GLY A 15 -28.46 -58.16 -26.28
CA GLY A 15 -29.95 -58.29 -26.41
C GLY A 15 -30.84 -58.18 -25.15
N ALA A 16 -32.10 -57.73 -25.15
CA ALA A 16 -33.02 -56.95 -26.01
C ALA A 16 -34.39 -56.87 -25.27
N GLY A 17 -35.16 -55.77 -25.41
CA GLY A 17 -36.65 -55.87 -25.45
C GLY A 17 -37.52 -55.11 -24.41
N LEU A 18 -38.05 -53.97 -24.87
CA LEU A 18 -39.47 -53.54 -24.86
C LEU A 18 -40.18 -52.96 -23.61
N GLU A 19 -41.06 -52.01 -23.95
CA GLU A 19 -41.73 -50.96 -23.18
C GLU A 19 -42.95 -51.40 -22.35
N GLY A 20 -43.30 -50.59 -21.33
CA GLY A 20 -44.59 -50.67 -20.62
C GLY A 20 -44.70 -49.66 -19.46
N HIS A 21 -45.43 -48.57 -19.67
CA HIS A 21 -45.74 -47.50 -18.69
C HIS A 21 -46.98 -47.85 -17.80
N PRO A 22 -47.31 -47.07 -16.75
CA PRO A 22 -47.42 -47.56 -15.36
C PRO A 22 -48.87 -47.68 -14.81
N ILE A 23 -49.04 -48.42 -13.71
CA ILE A 23 -50.18 -48.30 -12.80
C ILE A 23 -49.65 -48.22 -11.36
N ALA A 24 -49.93 -47.11 -10.69
CA ALA A 24 -49.56 -46.83 -9.31
C ALA A 24 -50.34 -47.72 -8.30
N PRO A 25 -49.80 -47.88 -7.09
CA PRO A 25 -50.67 -47.69 -5.93
C PRO A 25 -50.14 -46.62 -4.97
N ASP A 26 -51.13 -45.95 -4.39
CA ASP A 26 -51.12 -44.86 -3.43
C ASP A 26 -49.99 -44.87 -2.41
N ILE A 27 -49.27 -43.74 -2.37
CA ILE A 27 -48.45 -43.31 -1.24
C ILE A 27 -49.32 -42.40 -0.38
N SER A 28 -49.70 -42.85 0.82
CA SER A 28 -50.27 -42.00 1.86
C SER A 28 -49.40 -42.04 3.12
N CYS A 29 -48.62 -40.96 3.25
CA CYS A 29 -48.19 -40.20 4.43
C CYS A 29 -47.59 -40.91 5.67
N ASP A 30 -46.30 -40.66 5.89
CA ASP A 30 -45.69 -39.89 7.01
C ASP A 30 -44.23 -40.37 7.16
N GLU A 31 -43.16 -39.56 7.11
CA GLU A 31 -42.86 -38.33 7.86
C GLU A 31 -41.56 -37.66 7.27
N PRO A 32 -40.97 -36.59 7.86
CA PRO A 32 -40.80 -35.28 7.23
C PRO A 32 -39.46 -35.02 6.47
N ARG A 33 -39.60 -34.41 5.30
CA ARG A 33 -38.73 -33.38 4.67
C ARG A 33 -37.27 -33.27 5.19
N LEU A 34 -36.39 -34.14 4.69
CA LEU A 34 -34.98 -33.79 4.51
C LEU A 34 -34.87 -32.74 3.39
N ARG A 35 -35.03 -31.46 3.74
CA ARG A 35 -34.53 -30.37 2.88
C ARG A 35 -33.01 -30.35 3.03
N CYS A 36 -32.32 -31.19 2.25
CA CYS A 36 -30.90 -31.02 1.99
C CYS A 36 -30.75 -29.68 1.25
N GLY A 37 -30.37 -28.64 2.00
CA GLY A 37 -30.33 -27.27 1.51
C GLY A 37 -29.04 -27.04 0.76
N MET A 38 -29.01 -27.31 -0.55
CA MET A 38 -27.86 -26.98 -1.40
C MET A 38 -27.39 -25.55 -1.11
N ILE A 39 -26.11 -25.38 -0.79
CA ILE A 39 -25.52 -24.05 -0.62
C ILE A 39 -25.36 -23.43 -2.01
N PHE A 40 -26.20 -22.45 -2.33
CA PHE A 40 -26.08 -21.67 -3.55
C PHE A 40 -25.08 -20.51 -3.36
N PHE A 41 -23.97 -20.52 -4.09
CA PHE A 41 -23.06 -19.38 -4.20
C PHE A 41 -23.65 -18.37 -5.18
N THR A 42 -24.36 -17.37 -4.67
CA THR A 42 -25.13 -16.42 -5.48
C THR A 42 -24.39 -15.12 -5.80
N ASN A 43 -23.23 -14.88 -5.17
CA ASN A 43 -22.41 -13.70 -5.39
C ASN A 43 -21.09 -14.11 -6.05
N PHE A 44 -20.45 -13.16 -6.71
CA PHE A 44 -19.07 -13.33 -7.18
C PHE A 44 -18.18 -12.38 -6.38
N VAL A 45 -17.19 -12.92 -5.69
CA VAL A 45 -16.20 -12.14 -4.96
C VAL A 45 -14.86 -12.20 -5.68
N THR A 46 -14.12 -11.12 -5.63
CA THR A 46 -12.72 -11.07 -6.03
C THR A 46 -11.87 -11.03 -4.77
N LEU A 47 -11.08 -12.08 -4.57
CA LEU A 47 -10.03 -12.12 -3.56
C LEU A 47 -8.83 -11.32 -4.09
N ILE A 48 -8.36 -10.39 -3.28
CA ILE A 48 -7.26 -9.49 -3.57
C ILE A 48 -6.17 -9.74 -2.53
N ARG A 49 -5.01 -10.23 -2.99
CA ARG A 49 -3.81 -10.40 -2.17
C ARG A 49 -2.70 -9.47 -2.65
N ARG A 50 -2.15 -8.67 -1.75
CA ARG A 50 -0.98 -7.83 -2.03
C ARG A 50 0.29 -8.56 -1.64
N GLN A 51 1.19 -8.78 -2.60
CA GLN A 51 2.55 -9.22 -2.31
C GLN A 51 3.48 -8.01 -2.11
N GLN A 52 4.63 -8.23 -1.46
CA GLN A 52 5.57 -7.15 -1.10
C GLN A 52 6.20 -6.43 -2.32
N GLU A 53 6.09 -7.00 -3.53
CA GLU A 53 6.62 -6.44 -4.79
C GLU A 53 5.46 -6.02 -5.73
N GLU A 54 4.64 -5.02 -5.35
CA GLU A 54 3.60 -4.33 -6.16
C GLU A 54 2.57 -5.16 -6.99
N ALA A 55 2.72 -6.46 -7.11
CA ALA A 55 1.87 -7.35 -7.87
C ALA A 55 0.64 -7.71 -7.02
N GLU A 56 -0.50 -7.13 -7.40
CA GLU A 56 -1.80 -7.48 -6.84
C GLU A 56 -2.31 -8.76 -7.52
N ILE A 57 -2.46 -9.84 -6.75
CA ILE A 57 -3.08 -11.07 -7.24
C ILE A 57 -4.58 -10.96 -7.01
N ARG A 58 -5.34 -11.07 -8.10
CA ARG A 58 -6.81 -11.04 -8.10
C ARG A 58 -7.36 -12.41 -8.49
N LEU A 59 -8.08 -13.05 -7.58
CA LEU A 59 -8.70 -14.36 -7.80
C LEU A 59 -10.22 -14.25 -7.68
N GLY A 60 -10.94 -14.49 -8.77
CA GLY A 60 -12.39 -14.57 -8.75
C GLY A 60 -12.86 -15.89 -8.14
N SER A 61 -13.83 -15.84 -7.23
CA SER A 61 -14.49 -17.04 -6.70
C SER A 61 -15.98 -16.79 -6.51
N PRO A 62 -16.86 -17.76 -6.83
CA PRO A 62 -18.24 -17.67 -6.41
C PRO A 62 -18.32 -17.76 -4.89
N ALA A 63 -19.22 -17.00 -4.28
CA ALA A 63 -19.35 -16.92 -2.84
C ALA A 63 -20.80 -16.71 -2.40
N ARG A 64 -21.06 -17.02 -1.15
CA ARG A 64 -22.29 -16.63 -0.47
C ARG A 64 -21.96 -15.69 0.67
N VAL A 65 -22.35 -14.42 0.53
CA VAL A 65 -22.10 -13.40 1.55
C VAL A 65 -23.30 -13.32 2.49
N GLN A 66 -23.05 -13.49 3.79
CA GLN A 66 -24.05 -13.43 4.86
C GLN A 66 -23.58 -12.45 5.94
N GLY A 67 -23.84 -11.16 5.74
CA GLY A 67 -23.36 -10.12 6.64
C GLY A 67 -21.84 -10.04 6.66
N ASN A 68 -21.23 -10.43 7.78
CA ASN A 68 -19.78 -10.45 7.98
C ASN A 68 -19.14 -11.80 7.65
N THR A 69 -19.94 -12.84 7.42
CA THR A 69 -19.44 -14.18 7.11
C THR A 69 -19.58 -14.44 5.61
N VAL A 70 -18.52 -14.90 4.96
CA VAL A 70 -18.48 -15.25 3.55
C VAL A 70 -18.16 -16.73 3.40
N LEU A 71 -19.02 -17.46 2.67
CA LEU A 71 -18.83 -18.87 2.40
C LEU A 71 -18.22 -19.03 1.00
N LEU A 72 -17.08 -19.73 0.92
CA LEU A 72 -16.35 -19.98 -0.32
C LEU A 72 -16.28 -21.48 -0.64
N PRO A 73 -16.19 -21.87 -1.92
CA PRO A 73 -15.95 -23.25 -2.31
C PRO A 73 -14.66 -23.81 -1.71
N ILE A 74 -14.67 -25.10 -1.36
CA ILE A 74 -13.45 -25.83 -1.03
C ILE A 74 -12.47 -25.72 -2.21
N GLY A 75 -11.21 -25.38 -1.92
CA GLY A 75 -10.18 -25.14 -2.93
C GLY A 75 -9.95 -23.67 -3.26
N THR A 76 -10.80 -22.76 -2.77
CA THR A 76 -10.52 -21.32 -2.88
C THR A 76 -9.31 -20.94 -2.02
N GLU A 77 -8.29 -20.37 -2.64
CA GLU A 77 -7.06 -19.93 -1.95
C GLU A 77 -7.24 -18.60 -1.21
N VAL A 78 -7.92 -18.63 -0.06
CA VAL A 78 -8.09 -17.48 0.84
C VAL A 78 -7.19 -17.57 2.08
N GLN A 79 -6.69 -16.43 2.54
CA GLN A 79 -5.85 -16.25 3.73
C GLN A 79 -6.31 -15.05 4.57
N VAL A 80 -5.96 -15.06 5.86
CA VAL A 80 -6.14 -13.90 6.74
C VAL A 80 -5.30 -12.74 6.22
N GLY A 81 -5.90 -11.55 6.13
CA GLY A 81 -5.29 -10.36 5.53
C GLY A 81 -5.63 -10.14 4.05
N ASP A 82 -6.24 -11.12 3.36
CA ASP A 82 -6.77 -10.89 2.02
C ASP A 82 -7.96 -9.91 2.06
N HIS A 83 -8.21 -9.24 0.94
CA HIS A 83 -9.40 -8.41 0.76
C HIS A 83 -10.39 -9.08 -0.19
N LEU A 84 -11.67 -8.97 0.13
CA LEU A 84 -12.79 -9.45 -0.67
C LEU A 84 -13.53 -8.26 -1.28
N GLU A 85 -13.60 -8.20 -2.59
CA GLU A 85 -14.37 -7.22 -3.36
C GLU A 85 -15.59 -7.90 -3.99
N TYR A 86 -16.80 -7.39 -3.76
CA TYR A 86 -18.00 -7.86 -4.46
C TYR A 86 -18.98 -6.73 -4.73
N ARG A 87 -19.79 -6.88 -5.77
CA ARG A 87 -20.84 -5.92 -6.12
C ARG A 87 -22.18 -6.35 -5.51
N LEU A 88 -22.85 -5.39 -4.89
CA LEU A 88 -24.24 -5.53 -4.46
C LEU A 88 -25.17 -5.45 -5.68
N LEU A 89 -26.44 -5.84 -5.50
CA LEU A 89 -27.48 -5.67 -6.52
C LEU A 89 -27.72 -4.19 -6.90
N SER A 90 -27.31 -3.26 -6.03
CA SER A 90 -27.32 -1.82 -6.27
C SER A 90 -26.16 -1.32 -7.15
N ASP A 91 -25.32 -2.23 -7.67
CA ASP A 91 -24.05 -1.95 -8.36
C ASP A 91 -22.99 -1.22 -7.51
N GLU A 92 -23.22 -1.16 -6.19
CA GLU A 92 -22.25 -0.63 -5.23
C GLU A 92 -21.18 -1.69 -4.92
N LEU A 93 -19.91 -1.30 -5.05
CA LEU A 93 -18.76 -2.14 -4.68
C LEU A 93 -18.59 -2.15 -3.16
N ARG A 94 -18.61 -3.35 -2.57
CA ARG A 94 -18.22 -3.58 -1.18
C ARG A 94 -16.87 -4.27 -1.10
N MET A 95 -16.05 -3.74 -0.20
CA MET A 95 -14.75 -4.27 0.16
C MET A 95 -14.79 -4.76 1.62
N MET A 96 -14.30 -5.96 1.86
CA MET A 96 -14.20 -6.53 3.20
C MET A 96 -12.79 -7.07 3.43
N GLY A 97 -12.25 -6.93 4.64
CA GLY A 97 -10.98 -7.54 5.02
C GLY A 97 -11.22 -8.88 5.69
N VAL A 98 -10.48 -9.92 5.28
CA VAL A 98 -10.53 -11.25 5.89
C VAL A 98 -9.76 -11.24 7.19
N ILE A 99 -10.44 -11.52 8.31
CA ILE A 99 -9.82 -11.56 9.65
C ILE A 99 -9.70 -12.97 10.20
N ASP A 100 -10.49 -13.92 9.69
CA ASP A 100 -10.42 -15.32 10.08
C ASP A 100 -10.88 -16.23 8.92
N VAL A 101 -10.28 -17.41 8.83
CA VAL A 101 -10.55 -18.41 7.80
C VAL A 101 -10.67 -19.78 8.44
N VAL A 102 -11.89 -20.30 8.53
CA VAL A 102 -12.19 -21.65 9.02
C VAL A 102 -12.28 -22.58 7.81
N ARG A 103 -11.33 -23.52 7.73
CA ARG A 103 -11.34 -24.58 6.71
C ARG A 103 -12.01 -25.81 7.31
N PRO A 104 -13.01 -26.43 6.64
CA PRO A 104 -13.65 -27.62 7.16
C PRO A 104 -12.59 -28.74 7.25
N HIS A 105 -12.44 -29.28 8.44
CA HIS A 105 -11.54 -30.40 8.71
C HIS A 105 -12.39 -31.63 9.00
N MET A 106 -12.64 -32.50 8.02
CA MET A 106 -13.06 -33.88 8.29
C MET A 106 -12.69 -34.85 7.15
N PRO A 107 -12.13 -36.04 7.47
CA PRO A 107 -11.97 -37.13 6.51
C PRO A 107 -13.32 -37.85 6.34
N GLY A 108 -13.90 -37.79 5.14
CA GLY A 108 -15.13 -38.52 4.78
C GLY A 108 -16.41 -37.68 4.68
N ALA A 109 -16.31 -36.36 4.52
CA ALA A 109 -17.48 -35.51 4.32
C ALA A 109 -18.07 -35.68 2.91
N ASN A 110 -19.41 -35.72 2.83
CA ASN A 110 -20.15 -35.84 1.58
C ASN A 110 -20.20 -34.45 0.91
N ALA A 111 -19.80 -34.39 -0.36
CA ALA A 111 -19.48 -33.19 -1.16
C ALA A 111 -20.58 -32.12 -1.37
N THR A 112 -21.63 -32.09 -0.56
CA THR A 112 -22.82 -31.24 -0.79
C THR A 112 -22.96 -30.04 0.14
N ASP A 113 -22.29 -30.02 1.31
CA ASP A 113 -22.37 -28.91 2.28
C ASP A 113 -21.01 -28.32 2.70
N ASP A 114 -19.90 -28.83 2.19
CA ASP A 114 -18.58 -28.38 2.61
C ASP A 114 -18.16 -27.05 1.94
N HIS A 115 -17.81 -26.06 2.75
CA HIS A 115 -17.37 -24.73 2.32
C HIS A 115 -16.34 -24.16 3.30
N ILE A 116 -15.51 -23.24 2.83
CA ILE A 116 -14.62 -22.45 3.68
C ILE A 116 -15.44 -21.30 4.26
N GLU A 117 -15.48 -21.18 5.57
CA GLU A 117 -16.13 -20.07 6.26
C GLU A 117 -15.09 -18.97 6.52
N VAL A 118 -15.37 -17.77 6.03
CA VAL A 118 -14.48 -16.63 6.12
C VAL A 118 -15.15 -15.51 6.91
N THR A 119 -14.58 -15.15 8.05
CA THR A 119 -15.06 -14.01 8.82
C THR A 119 -14.37 -12.74 8.33
N CYS A 120 -15.18 -11.76 7.97
CA CYS A 120 -14.75 -10.54 7.33
C CYS A 120 -15.24 -9.33 8.10
N VAL A 121 -14.44 -8.28 8.12
CA VAL A 121 -14.85 -6.96 8.63
C VAL A 121 -15.02 -6.01 7.47
N SER A 122 -16.07 -5.19 7.52
CA SER A 122 -16.23 -4.08 6.57
C SER A 122 -15.08 -3.10 6.76
N GLY A 123 -14.06 -3.20 5.93
CA GLY A 123 -12.97 -2.24 5.90
C GLY A 123 -13.41 -1.06 5.05
N ARG A 124 -13.63 0.12 5.65
CA ARG A 124 -13.39 1.34 4.87
C ARG A 124 -11.92 1.27 4.48
N ARG A 125 -11.62 1.16 3.18
CA ARG A 125 -10.27 1.41 2.68
C ARG A 125 -9.89 2.79 3.24
N LYS A 126 -8.99 2.83 4.23
CA LYS A 126 -8.18 4.02 4.41
C LYS A 126 -7.40 4.03 3.11
N GLU A 127 -7.81 4.87 2.16
CA GLU A 127 -6.97 5.19 1.03
C GLU A 127 -5.63 5.53 1.65
N VAL A 128 -4.66 4.61 1.57
CA VAL A 128 -3.27 5.00 1.63
C VAL A 128 -3.18 5.84 0.38
N PRO A 129 -3.10 7.17 0.50
CA PRO A 129 -2.96 8.00 -0.68
C PRO A 129 -1.80 7.39 -1.45
N GLU A 130 -1.99 7.14 -2.74
CA GLU A 130 -0.86 6.94 -3.62
C GLU A 130 0.08 8.10 -3.32
N VAL A 131 1.24 7.79 -2.73
CA VAL A 131 2.15 8.81 -2.21
C VAL A 131 2.80 9.43 -3.44
N LEU A 132 2.08 10.35 -4.08
CA LEU A 132 2.64 11.19 -5.12
C LEU A 132 3.65 12.08 -4.43
N ALA A 133 4.94 11.91 -4.75
CA ALA A 133 5.99 12.76 -4.22
C ALA A 133 5.57 14.22 -4.41
N PRO A 134 5.52 15.04 -3.33
CA PRO A 134 5.09 16.42 -3.46
C PRO A 134 6.06 17.15 -4.39
N ALA A 135 5.53 17.94 -5.31
CA ALA A 135 6.34 18.78 -6.20
C ALA A 135 7.33 19.60 -5.35
N LEU A 136 8.60 19.61 -5.77
CA LEU A 136 9.64 20.38 -5.09
C LEU A 136 9.20 21.85 -5.00
N HIS A 137 9.61 22.51 -3.91
CA HIS A 137 9.38 23.92 -3.71
C HIS A 137 9.86 24.71 -4.95
N PRO A 138 9.12 25.71 -5.46
CA PRO A 138 9.46 26.37 -6.72
C PRO A 138 10.90 26.87 -6.79
N ARG A 139 11.40 27.46 -5.70
CA ARG A 139 12.81 27.91 -5.61
C ARG A 139 13.84 26.79 -5.69
N ILE A 140 13.49 25.55 -5.35
CA ILE A 140 14.40 24.38 -5.48
C ILE A 140 14.23 23.70 -6.83
N SER A 141 13.03 23.75 -7.45
CA SER A 141 12.78 23.09 -8.74
C SER A 141 13.73 23.54 -9.87
N VAL A 142 14.33 24.73 -9.76
CA VAL A 142 15.30 25.26 -10.73
C VAL A 142 16.55 24.38 -10.86
N VAL A 143 16.96 23.66 -9.81
CA VAL A 143 18.15 22.80 -9.85
C VAL A 143 17.89 21.44 -10.50
N LEU A 144 16.64 21.12 -10.86
CA LEU A 144 16.31 19.87 -11.58
C LEU A 144 16.98 19.80 -12.96
N ALA A 145 17.31 20.95 -13.57
CA ALA A 145 18.09 20.98 -14.81
C ALA A 145 19.48 20.33 -14.61
N LEU A 146 20.14 20.60 -13.47
CA LEU A 146 21.43 20.00 -13.14
C LEU A 146 21.31 18.49 -12.91
N VAL A 147 20.20 18.04 -12.31
CA VAL A 147 19.92 16.61 -12.14
C VAL A 147 19.74 15.93 -13.50
N ALA A 148 18.98 16.55 -14.41
CA ALA A 148 18.80 16.04 -15.77
C ALA A 148 20.12 15.96 -16.55
N ASP A 149 21.04 16.88 -16.29
CA ASP A 149 22.40 16.90 -16.85
C ASP A 149 23.37 15.92 -16.16
N GLY A 150 22.93 15.19 -15.13
CA GLY A 150 23.76 14.27 -14.35
C GLY A 150 24.73 14.94 -13.38
N ARG A 151 24.61 16.26 -13.18
CA ARG A 151 25.43 17.10 -12.30
C ARG A 151 24.90 17.09 -10.86
N LEU A 152 24.80 15.88 -10.30
CA LEU A 152 24.11 15.59 -9.04
C LEU A 152 24.68 16.35 -7.84
N SER A 153 25.99 16.31 -7.62
CA SER A 153 26.64 17.02 -6.51
C SER A 153 26.45 18.54 -6.60
N GLU A 154 26.46 19.09 -7.81
CA GLU A 154 26.26 20.52 -8.03
C GLU A 154 24.81 20.92 -7.73
N ALA A 155 23.84 20.08 -8.11
CA ALA A 155 22.43 20.29 -7.78
C ALA A 155 22.19 20.39 -6.26
N VAL A 156 22.83 19.54 -5.46
CA VAL A 156 22.72 19.59 -3.99
C VAL A 156 23.34 20.87 -3.43
N VAL A 157 24.55 21.22 -3.88
CA VAL A 157 25.24 22.43 -3.41
C VAL A 157 24.42 23.68 -3.75
N GLU A 158 23.92 23.79 -4.97
CA GLU A 158 23.13 24.93 -5.42
C GLU A 158 21.78 25.02 -4.67
N ALA A 159 21.10 23.90 -4.44
CA ALA A 159 19.87 23.87 -3.66
C ALA A 159 20.08 24.38 -2.22
N LEU A 160 21.19 24.02 -1.57
CA LEU A 160 21.51 24.47 -0.22
C LEU A 160 21.97 25.94 -0.21
N GLN A 161 22.68 26.40 -1.24
CA GLN A 161 22.99 27.82 -1.40
C GLN A 161 21.73 28.66 -1.51
N LEU A 162 20.73 28.22 -2.27
CA LEU A 162 19.44 28.90 -2.38
C LEU A 162 18.74 29.03 -1.02
N VAL A 163 18.81 27.99 -0.17
CA VAL A 163 18.28 28.03 1.21
C VAL A 163 19.05 29.06 2.04
N GLU A 164 20.38 29.03 1.99
CA GLU A 164 21.25 29.94 2.72
C GLU A 164 21.00 31.41 2.34
N GLU A 165 20.93 31.69 1.04
CA GLU A 165 20.63 33.02 0.50
C GLU A 165 19.26 33.52 0.95
N ARG A 166 18.26 32.64 1.01
CA ARG A 166 16.93 33.02 1.51
C ARG A 166 16.97 33.39 2.99
N VAL A 167 17.64 32.60 3.82
CA VAL A 167 17.80 32.93 5.25
C VAL A 167 18.49 34.28 5.38
N ARG A 168 19.61 34.48 4.67
CA ARG A 168 20.37 35.74 4.66
C ARG A 168 19.51 36.93 4.27
N SER A 169 18.71 36.78 3.22
CA SER A 169 17.81 37.82 2.72
C SER A 169 16.73 38.19 3.73
N LEU A 170 16.19 37.21 4.47
CA LEU A 170 15.12 37.46 5.45
C LEU A 170 15.65 38.04 6.76
N THR A 171 16.90 37.73 7.13
CA THR A 171 17.54 38.24 8.36
C THR A 171 18.37 39.50 8.17
N ALA A 172 18.68 39.86 6.92
CA ALA A 172 19.66 40.91 6.59
C ALA A 172 21.03 40.71 7.29
N SER A 173 21.42 39.45 7.50
CA SER A 173 22.71 39.08 8.09
C SER A 173 23.81 39.00 7.03
N ASP A 174 25.06 39.24 7.42
CA ASP A 174 26.25 39.00 6.58
C ASP A 174 26.89 37.63 6.87
N ASP A 175 26.33 36.86 7.80
CA ASP A 175 26.84 35.54 8.18
C ASP A 175 26.63 34.50 7.05
N SER A 176 27.31 33.36 7.19
CA SER A 176 27.20 32.23 6.26
C SER A 176 27.25 30.88 6.97
N GLY A 177 26.77 29.85 6.26
CA GLY A 177 26.79 28.47 6.70
C GLY A 177 26.14 28.26 8.07
N CYS A 178 26.81 27.49 8.93
CA CYS A 178 26.29 27.14 10.27
C CYS A 178 26.04 28.38 11.13
N ALA A 179 26.95 29.37 11.14
CA ALA A 179 26.83 30.57 11.97
C ALA A 179 25.56 31.37 11.65
N LEU A 180 25.20 31.47 10.37
CA LEU A 180 23.95 32.12 9.93
C LEU A 180 22.71 31.39 10.44
N MET A 181 22.71 30.06 10.39
CA MET A 181 21.56 29.26 10.84
C MET A 181 21.39 29.33 12.36
N GLU A 182 22.52 29.30 13.08
CA GLU A 182 22.55 29.47 14.53
C GLU A 182 21.99 30.84 14.95
N SER A 183 22.42 31.92 14.30
CA SER A 183 21.93 33.28 14.62
C SER A 183 20.48 33.51 14.21
N ALA A 184 20.05 32.95 13.07
CA ALA A 184 18.67 33.12 12.58
C ALA A 184 17.62 32.43 13.47
N PHE A 185 17.95 31.26 14.05
CA PHE A 185 16.97 30.40 14.75
C PHE A 185 17.29 30.12 16.23
N GLY A 186 18.50 30.42 16.72
CA GLY A 186 18.99 30.00 18.05
C GLY A 186 18.74 30.95 19.21
N ASP A 187 18.30 32.19 18.96
CA ASP A 187 18.01 33.14 20.04
C ASP A 187 16.71 32.80 20.79
N ARG A 188 16.59 33.27 22.05
CA ARG A 188 15.33 33.17 22.82
C ARG A 188 14.14 33.72 22.04
N VAL A 189 14.38 34.78 21.26
CA VAL A 189 13.48 35.31 20.24
C VAL A 189 14.18 35.15 18.90
N PRO A 190 13.82 34.17 18.06
CA PRO A 190 14.47 33.95 16.78
C PRO A 190 14.14 35.09 15.82
N GLN A 191 15.05 35.36 14.88
CA GLN A 191 14.79 36.33 13.81
C GLN A 191 13.75 35.80 12.84
N LEU A 192 13.73 34.48 12.62
CA LEU A 192 12.78 33.79 11.75
C LEU A 192 11.94 32.79 12.55
N ASP A 193 10.63 33.02 12.63
CA ASP A 193 9.70 32.05 13.23
C ASP A 193 9.18 31.06 12.20
N ILE A 194 9.74 29.85 12.23
CA ILE A 194 9.41 28.72 11.34
C ILE A 194 8.45 27.69 11.97
N THR A 195 7.98 27.94 13.18
CA THR A 195 7.22 26.97 13.97
C THR A 195 5.78 26.82 13.47
N THR A 196 5.18 25.64 13.66
CA THR A 196 3.77 25.36 13.35
C THR A 196 2.91 25.23 14.60
N THR A 197 3.56 24.94 15.71
CA THR A 197 2.93 24.72 17.00
C THR A 197 3.11 25.92 17.91
N THR A 198 2.54 25.87 19.11
CA THR A 198 2.66 26.90 20.14
C THR A 198 3.15 26.29 21.46
N GLY A 199 3.58 27.14 22.40
CA GLY A 199 4.05 26.69 23.72
C GLY A 199 5.37 25.92 23.65
N GLN A 200 5.53 24.90 24.51
CA GLN A 200 6.75 24.11 24.58
C GLN A 200 7.08 23.39 23.26
N ALA A 201 6.05 22.86 22.58
CA ALA A 201 6.23 22.19 21.30
C ALA A 201 6.86 23.09 20.23
N ALA A 202 6.57 24.39 20.27
CA ALA A 202 7.17 25.36 19.35
C ALA A 202 8.66 25.57 19.63
N GLN A 203 9.07 25.52 20.91
CA GLN A 203 10.48 25.63 21.27
C GLN A 203 11.26 24.40 20.80
N ASP A 204 10.71 23.20 21.02
CA ASP A 204 11.32 21.95 20.59
C ASP A 204 11.39 21.86 19.06
N GLU A 205 10.33 22.28 18.37
CA GLU A 205 10.29 22.36 16.91
C GLU A 205 11.32 23.34 16.37
N ARG A 206 11.41 24.55 16.94
CA ARG A 206 12.41 25.55 16.56
C ARG A 206 13.82 25.02 16.72
N GLU A 207 14.11 24.42 17.87
CA GLU A 207 15.42 23.84 18.16
C GLU A 207 15.76 22.70 17.18
N GLY A 208 14.81 21.80 16.92
CA GLY A 208 14.98 20.73 15.95
C GLY A 208 15.28 21.27 14.54
N PHE A 209 14.52 22.28 14.09
CA PHE A 209 14.78 22.88 12.79
C PHE A 209 16.08 23.68 12.74
N ARG A 210 16.45 24.41 13.79
CA ARG A 210 17.76 25.07 13.89
C ARG A 210 18.88 24.08 13.64
N LEU A 211 18.84 22.94 14.33
CA LEU A 211 19.81 21.86 14.15
C LEU A 211 19.78 21.27 12.74
N LEU A 212 18.60 21.11 12.13
CA LEU A 212 18.49 20.68 10.74
C LEU A 212 19.14 21.68 9.77
N PHE A 213 18.80 22.96 9.87
CA PHE A 213 19.37 24.02 9.04
C PHE A 213 20.90 24.10 9.18
N ALA A 214 21.41 24.11 10.41
CA ALA A 214 22.85 24.09 10.67
C ALA A 214 23.52 22.81 10.14
N GLY A 215 22.90 21.65 10.39
CA GLY A 215 23.39 20.34 9.98
C GLY A 215 23.51 20.18 8.46
N VAL A 216 22.53 20.64 7.68
CA VAL A 216 22.60 20.56 6.22
C VAL A 216 23.68 21.48 5.66
N MET A 217 23.91 22.64 6.26
CA MET A 217 24.99 23.55 5.85
C MET A 217 26.38 22.98 6.14
N LEU A 218 26.52 22.19 7.21
CA LEU A 218 27.79 21.56 7.58
C LEU A 218 28.05 20.26 6.82
N GLY A 219 27.05 19.38 6.76
CA GLY A 219 27.21 18.01 6.27
C GLY A 219 26.92 17.82 4.78
N LEU A 220 25.94 18.54 4.22
CA LEU A 220 25.48 18.31 2.85
C LEU A 220 26.00 19.36 1.85
N ARG A 221 26.27 20.58 2.30
CA ARG A 221 26.80 21.66 1.43
C ARG A 221 28.27 21.48 1.07
N ASN A 222 29.03 20.69 1.83
CA ASN A 222 30.47 20.50 1.62
C ASN A 222 30.89 19.01 1.63
N PRO A 223 30.40 18.19 0.68
CA PRO A 223 30.73 16.76 0.64
C PRO A 223 32.21 16.48 0.30
N HIS A 224 33.02 17.48 -0.08
CA HIS A 224 34.34 17.27 -0.67
C HIS A 224 35.44 18.17 -0.09
N GLY A 225 35.47 18.34 1.23
CA GLY A 225 36.67 18.78 1.93
C GLY A 225 37.82 17.81 1.68
N THR A 226 38.68 18.12 0.71
CA THR A 226 39.96 17.44 0.44
C THR A 226 39.90 15.92 0.34
N GLY A 227 39.48 15.40 -0.82
CA GLY A 227 39.77 14.00 -1.19
C GLY A 227 38.55 13.12 -1.34
N ARG A 228 37.82 13.32 -2.44
CA ARG A 228 37.18 12.28 -3.26
C ARG A 228 36.49 11.15 -2.46
N ALA A 229 35.24 11.37 -2.08
CA ALA A 229 34.30 10.30 -1.74
C ALA A 229 32.97 10.55 -2.49
N ALA A 230 32.52 9.47 -3.16
CA ALA A 230 31.34 9.21 -4.01
C ALA A 230 30.42 10.37 -4.44
N LEU A 231 30.16 10.44 -5.75
CA LEU A 231 28.97 11.09 -6.31
C LEU A 231 27.74 10.65 -5.49
N ALA A 232 26.93 11.61 -5.03
CA ALA A 232 25.60 11.29 -4.55
C ALA A 232 24.87 10.51 -5.65
N GLY A 233 24.25 9.38 -5.29
CA GLY A 233 23.36 8.68 -6.21
C GLY A 233 22.19 9.59 -6.61
N LEU A 234 21.48 9.24 -7.68
CA LEU A 234 20.27 10.00 -8.05
C LEU A 234 19.28 10.06 -6.88
N ASP A 235 19.06 8.94 -6.19
CA ASP A 235 18.15 8.86 -5.04
C ASP A 235 18.60 9.78 -3.90
N GLU A 236 19.86 9.68 -3.48
CA GLU A 236 20.44 10.55 -2.42
C GLU A 236 20.37 12.04 -2.79
N THR A 237 20.56 12.35 -4.07
CA THR A 237 20.41 13.73 -4.58
C THR A 237 18.97 14.19 -4.43
N LEU A 238 17.99 13.39 -4.85
CA LEU A 238 16.58 13.72 -4.73
C LEU A 238 16.13 13.85 -3.27
N GLU A 239 16.67 13.02 -2.37
CA GLU A 239 16.46 13.14 -0.92
C GLU A 239 17.00 14.48 -0.39
N CYS A 240 18.22 14.86 -0.77
CA CYS A 240 18.79 16.16 -0.41
C CYS A 240 17.94 17.33 -0.93
N LEU A 241 17.46 17.24 -2.17
CA LEU A 241 16.55 18.26 -2.75
C LEU A 241 15.21 18.30 -2.02
N ALA A 242 14.68 17.15 -1.59
CA ALA A 242 13.47 17.08 -0.79
C ALA A 242 13.65 17.74 0.58
N VAL A 243 14.80 17.53 1.24
CA VAL A 243 15.15 18.22 2.49
C VAL A 243 15.25 19.73 2.27
N ALA A 244 16.00 20.18 1.27
CA ALA A 244 16.10 21.60 0.93
C ALA A 244 14.72 22.22 0.63
N SER A 245 13.87 21.48 -0.09
CA SER A 245 12.50 21.88 -0.38
C SER A 245 11.64 21.99 0.88
N MET A 246 11.77 21.07 1.84
CA MET A 246 11.06 21.14 3.11
C MET A 246 11.47 22.38 3.90
N LEU A 247 12.78 22.67 3.95
CA LEU A 247 13.32 23.85 4.62
C LEU A 247 12.82 25.15 3.99
N MET A 248 12.75 25.23 2.66
CA MET A 248 12.16 26.39 1.97
C MET A 248 10.70 26.65 2.37
N ARG A 249 9.89 25.58 2.52
CA ARG A 249 8.50 25.71 2.98
C ARG A 249 8.39 26.21 4.41
N ARG A 250 9.39 25.92 5.25
CA ARG A 250 9.49 26.50 6.59
C ARG A 250 9.79 28.00 6.51
N LEU A 251 10.65 28.40 5.59
CA LEU A 251 10.98 29.82 5.36
C LEU A 251 9.81 30.60 4.77
N ASP A 252 8.97 29.99 3.90
CA ASP A 252 7.73 30.62 3.42
C ASP A 252 6.88 31.13 4.61
N ARG A 253 6.71 30.29 5.63
CA ARG A 253 5.94 30.64 6.83
C ARG A 253 6.58 31.73 7.67
N ALA A 254 7.92 31.73 7.76
CA ALA A 254 8.61 32.80 8.48
C ALA A 254 8.45 34.14 7.74
N GLU A 255 8.55 34.13 6.42
CA GLU A 255 8.35 35.31 5.58
C GLU A 255 6.91 35.85 5.69
N GLU A 256 5.90 34.97 5.67
CA GLU A 256 4.49 35.34 5.90
C GLU A 256 4.24 36.03 7.25
N ARG A 257 5.12 35.84 8.25
CA ARG A 257 5.01 36.46 9.59
C ARG A 257 5.80 37.76 9.72
N LEU A 258 6.73 38.04 8.80
CA LEU A 258 7.53 39.26 8.77
C LEU A 258 6.81 40.41 8.05
N GLY A 259 5.85 40.09 7.17
CA GLY A 259 4.97 41.04 6.48
C GLY A 259 3.58 41.14 7.09
#